data_AF-A0A1Y2AEC1-F1
#
_entry.id   AF-A0A1Y2AEC1-F1
#
_cell.length_a   1.000
_cell.length_b   1.000
_cell.length_c   1.000
_cell.angle_alpha   90.00
_cell.angle_beta   90.00
_cell.angle_gamma   90.00
#
_symmetry.space_group_name_H-M   'P 1'
#
loop_
_entity.id
_entity.type
_entity.pdbx_description
1 polymer ?
#
loop_
_entity_poly.entity_id
_entity_poly.type
_entity_poly.pdbx_seq_one_letter_code
_entity_poly.pdbx_strand_id
1 'polypeptide(L)'
;MTKITLRLLHVFENYGIYIVREYREGFANTPISPWEKIIPQLFARLDHPEPFVQDQICSLICRIGIVSPHLIVYPTIVGISTANTSNNNNDTRFLYQNIIDSLIQSGSEMLVKEIQKMISELQRVTILWEETLLNKLTQLQSEAEKRFSRLKKENERVNINKQLSKEEKEEIIKNNYFSLLNPVIHNIETFYNEINVEPQNNHEKWFHDNYKKMIEDAIKILKDT
;
A
#
# COMPACT_ATOMS: atom_id res chain seq x y z
N MET A 1 5.05 3.79 -36.22
CA MET A 1 3.84 3.26 -35.56
C MET A 1 3.67 3.80 -34.14
N THR A 2 4.58 3.54 -33.18
CA THR A 2 4.44 3.97 -31.77
C THR A 2 4.29 5.49 -31.57
N LYS A 3 4.96 6.31 -32.38
CA LYS A 3 4.81 7.78 -32.34
C LYS A 3 3.41 8.26 -32.73
N ILE A 4 2.71 7.52 -33.57
CA ILE A 4 1.35 7.86 -34.02
C ILE A 4 0.34 7.48 -32.93
N THR A 5 0.47 6.30 -32.32
CA THR A 5 -0.41 5.87 -31.23
C THR A 5 -0.30 6.76 -30.00
N LEU A 6 0.92 7.18 -29.63
CA LEU A 6 1.11 8.15 -28.54
C LEU A 6 0.54 9.53 -28.86
N ARG A 7 0.66 10.00 -30.11
CA ARG A 7 0.04 11.25 -30.53
C ARG A 7 -1.49 11.17 -30.50
N LEU A 8 -2.06 10.04 -30.95
CA LEU A 8 -3.50 9.82 -30.90
C LEU A 8 -4.00 9.78 -29.45
N LEU A 9 -3.28 9.10 -28.57
CA LEU A 9 -3.57 9.08 -27.13
C LEU A 9 -3.51 10.50 -26.54
N HIS A 10 -2.47 11.27 -26.86
CA HIS A 10 -2.34 12.65 -26.39
C HIS A 10 -3.45 13.58 -26.91
N VAL A 11 -3.87 13.45 -28.18
CA VAL A 11 -4.98 14.24 -28.71
C VAL A 11 -6.29 13.82 -28.05
N PHE A 12 -6.51 12.52 -27.83
CA PHE A 12 -7.67 12.02 -27.11
C PHE A 12 -7.74 12.54 -25.67
N GLU A 13 -6.62 12.56 -24.95
CA GLU A 13 -6.56 13.08 -23.58
C GLU A 13 -6.94 14.57 -23.50
N ASN A 14 -6.49 15.40 -24.45
CA ASN A 14 -6.71 16.85 -24.39
C ASN A 14 -8.02 17.30 -25.04
N TYR A 15 -8.51 16.57 -26.05
CA TYR A 15 -9.63 17.00 -26.89
C TYR A 15 -10.76 15.98 -27.01
N GLY A 16 -10.66 14.81 -26.36
CA GLY A 16 -11.62 13.71 -26.49
C GLY A 16 -13.05 14.07 -26.12
N ILE A 17 -13.23 15.01 -25.19
CA ILE A 17 -14.55 15.51 -24.74
C ILE A 17 -15.30 16.21 -25.87
N TYR A 18 -14.60 16.82 -26.82
CA TYR A 18 -15.23 17.56 -27.92
C TYR A 18 -15.67 16.66 -29.07
N ILE A 19 -15.20 15.41 -29.14
CA ILE A 19 -15.37 14.51 -30.29
C ILE A 19 -15.71 13.08 -29.79
N VAL A 20 -16.63 13.00 -28.83
CA VAL A 20 -16.97 11.74 -28.11
C VAL A 20 -17.41 10.62 -29.05
N ARG A 21 -18.23 10.93 -30.06
CA ARG A 21 -18.86 9.92 -30.92
C ARG A 21 -17.83 9.22 -31.81
N GLU A 22 -17.01 10.00 -32.49
CA GLU A 22 -16.00 9.52 -33.42
C GLU A 22 -14.89 8.77 -32.67
N TYR A 23 -14.53 9.21 -31.46
CA TYR A 23 -13.60 8.45 -30.62
C TYR A 23 -14.20 7.14 -30.14
N ARG A 24 -15.46 7.11 -29.69
CA ARG A 24 -16.11 5.86 -29.27
C ARG A 24 -16.16 4.84 -30.40
N GLU A 25 -16.60 5.25 -31.58
CA GLU A 25 -16.64 4.37 -32.77
C GLU A 25 -15.23 3.99 -33.25
N GLY A 26 -14.28 4.93 -33.21
CA GLY A 26 -12.90 4.74 -33.63
C GLY A 26 -12.14 3.78 -32.71
N PHE A 27 -12.28 3.92 -31.40
CA PHE A 27 -11.69 2.98 -30.42
C PHE A 27 -12.33 1.61 -30.56
N ALA A 28 -13.66 1.50 -30.73
CA ALA A 28 -14.33 0.21 -30.88
C ALA A 28 -13.84 -0.61 -32.10
N ASN A 29 -13.52 0.06 -33.22
CA ASN A 29 -13.16 -0.59 -34.48
C ASN A 29 -11.64 -0.66 -34.75
N THR A 30 -10.80 -0.03 -33.91
CA THR A 30 -9.35 -0.01 -34.16
C THR A 30 -8.70 -1.36 -33.91
N PRO A 31 -7.66 -1.72 -34.68
CA PRO A 31 -6.85 -2.92 -34.42
C PRO A 31 -6.08 -2.77 -33.12
N ILE A 32 -5.88 -3.88 -32.42
CA ILE A 32 -5.29 -3.92 -31.07
C ILE A 32 -3.75 -3.84 -31.08
N SER A 33 -3.10 -4.40 -32.10
CA SER A 33 -1.63 -4.52 -32.19
C SER A 33 -0.82 -3.21 -31.96
N PRO A 34 -1.24 -2.03 -32.46
CA PRO A 34 -0.53 -0.79 -32.18
C PRO A 34 -0.59 -0.36 -30.70
N TRP A 35 -1.66 -0.71 -30.00
CA TRP A 35 -1.91 -0.34 -28.60
C TRP A 35 -1.14 -1.21 -27.61
N GLU A 36 -0.83 -2.46 -27.97
CA GLU A 36 0.00 -3.37 -27.16
C GLU A 36 1.38 -2.76 -26.83
N LYS A 37 1.92 -1.91 -27.71
CA LYS A 37 3.23 -1.26 -27.54
C LYS A 37 3.22 -0.12 -26.54
N ILE A 38 2.04 0.33 -26.10
CA ILE A 38 1.88 1.48 -25.21
C ILE A 38 1.03 1.16 -23.97
N ILE A 39 0.98 -0.11 -23.57
CA ILE A 39 0.22 -0.57 -22.40
C ILE A 39 0.56 0.23 -21.12
N PRO A 40 1.83 0.49 -20.76
CA PRO A 40 2.14 1.29 -19.57
C PRO A 40 1.52 2.69 -19.61
N GLN A 41 1.47 3.31 -20.80
CA GLN A 41 0.86 4.62 -20.99
C GLN A 41 -0.65 4.57 -20.88
N LEU A 42 -1.31 3.47 -21.30
CA LEU A 42 -2.75 3.29 -21.11
C LEU A 42 -3.10 3.16 -19.63
N PHE A 43 -2.37 2.33 -18.87
CA PHE A 43 -2.60 2.17 -17.43
C PHE A 43 -2.39 3.48 -16.65
N ALA A 44 -1.39 4.28 -17.02
CA ALA A 44 -1.16 5.60 -16.41
C ALA A 44 -2.34 6.58 -16.59
N ARG A 45 -3.30 6.28 -17.46
CA ARG A 45 -4.49 7.13 -17.74
C ARG A 45 -5.78 6.62 -17.12
N LEU A 46 -5.73 5.52 -16.38
CA LEU A 46 -6.85 5.10 -15.53
C LEU A 46 -7.12 6.09 -14.39
N ASP A 47 -6.11 6.87 -13.97
CA ASP A 47 -6.26 7.93 -12.96
C ASP A 47 -6.57 9.32 -13.56
N HIS A 48 -7.00 9.39 -14.82
CA HIS A 48 -7.32 10.67 -15.49
C HIS A 48 -8.58 11.32 -14.89
N PRO A 49 -8.64 12.66 -14.70
CA PRO A 49 -9.78 13.33 -14.07
C PRO A 49 -11.09 13.22 -14.88
N GLU A 50 -11.01 12.97 -16.18
CA GLU A 50 -12.17 12.85 -17.07
C GLU A 50 -12.71 11.41 -17.13
N PRO A 51 -13.94 11.13 -16.67
CA PRO A 51 -14.51 9.77 -16.63
C PRO A 51 -14.68 9.15 -18.01
N PHE A 52 -14.99 9.96 -19.03
CA PHE A 52 -15.11 9.47 -20.40
C PHE A 52 -13.79 8.88 -20.91
N VAL A 53 -12.67 9.54 -20.59
CA VAL A 53 -11.33 9.07 -20.97
C VAL A 53 -11.02 7.75 -20.26
N GLN A 54 -11.31 7.67 -18.95
CA GLN A 54 -11.12 6.45 -18.17
C GLN A 54 -11.91 5.26 -18.73
N ASP A 55 -13.20 5.45 -19.04
CA ASP A 55 -14.07 4.41 -19.59
C ASP A 55 -13.58 3.87 -20.94
N GLN A 56 -13.20 4.76 -21.86
CA GLN A 56 -12.71 4.34 -23.17
C GLN A 56 -11.35 3.63 -23.08
N ILE A 57 -10.45 4.10 -22.22
CA ILE A 57 -9.16 3.45 -21.98
C ILE A 57 -9.36 2.09 -21.31
N CYS A 58 -10.23 1.99 -20.31
CA CYS A 58 -10.59 0.74 -19.67
C CYS A 58 -11.17 -0.26 -20.69
N SER A 59 -12.11 0.17 -21.53
CA SER A 59 -12.68 -0.66 -22.60
C SER A 59 -11.61 -1.17 -23.58
N LEU A 60 -10.67 -0.30 -23.97
CA LEU A 60 -9.54 -0.68 -24.83
C LEU A 60 -8.62 -1.70 -24.14
N ILE A 61 -8.31 -1.51 -22.86
CA ILE A 61 -7.50 -2.45 -22.06
C ILE A 61 -8.21 -3.81 -21.95
N CYS A 62 -9.52 -3.83 -21.70
CA CYS A 62 -10.30 -5.07 -21.69
C CYS A 62 -10.23 -5.79 -23.04
N ARG A 63 -10.35 -5.06 -24.16
CA ARG A 63 -10.21 -5.65 -25.51
C ARG A 63 -8.82 -6.20 -25.76
N ILE A 64 -7.76 -5.51 -25.31
CA ILE A 64 -6.39 -6.05 -25.34
C ILE A 64 -6.30 -7.32 -24.48
N GLY A 65 -6.87 -7.30 -23.28
CA GLY A 65 -6.85 -8.42 -22.34
C GLY A 65 -7.59 -9.67 -22.83
N ILE A 66 -8.64 -9.50 -23.64
CA ILE A 66 -9.35 -10.62 -24.28
C ILE A 66 -8.45 -11.33 -25.32
N VAL A 67 -7.67 -10.56 -26.09
CA VAL A 67 -6.82 -11.13 -27.16
C VAL A 67 -5.47 -11.61 -26.62
N SER A 68 -4.86 -10.80 -25.76
CA SER A 68 -3.51 -10.96 -25.23
C SER A 68 -3.51 -10.83 -23.70
N PRO A 69 -4.14 -11.77 -22.95
CA PRO A 69 -4.32 -11.65 -21.49
C PRO A 69 -2.99 -11.54 -20.73
N HIS A 70 -1.95 -12.24 -21.19
CA HIS A 70 -0.62 -12.23 -20.59
C HIS A 70 0.03 -10.85 -20.48
N LEU A 71 -0.37 -9.88 -21.32
CA LEU A 71 0.16 -8.51 -21.28
C LEU A 71 -0.54 -7.62 -20.24
N ILE A 72 -1.76 -7.97 -19.85
CA ILE A 72 -2.65 -7.14 -19.03
C ILE A 72 -2.74 -7.66 -17.59
N VAL A 73 -2.70 -8.97 -17.37
CA VAL A 73 -2.94 -9.58 -16.06
C VAL A 73 -1.98 -9.04 -14.98
N TYR A 74 -0.66 -8.99 -15.25
CA TYR A 74 0.31 -8.51 -14.27
C TYR A 74 0.11 -7.01 -13.91
N PRO A 75 0.09 -6.06 -14.87
CA PRO A 75 -0.18 -4.65 -14.56
C PRO A 75 -1.49 -4.41 -13.81
N THR A 76 -2.55 -5.15 -14.15
CA THR A 76 -3.85 -5.03 -13.48
C THR A 76 -3.80 -5.50 -12.02
N ILE A 77 -3.18 -6.65 -11.74
CA ILE A 77 -3.05 -7.18 -10.37
C ILE A 77 -2.16 -6.28 -9.50
N VAL A 78 -1.07 -5.76 -10.06
CA VAL A 78 -0.23 -4.80 -9.35
C VAL A 78 -1.00 -3.50 -9.09
N GLY A 79 -1.71 -3.00 -10.10
CA GLY A 79 -2.51 -1.79 -10.01
C GLY A 79 -3.58 -1.85 -8.91
N ILE A 80 -4.36 -2.93 -8.85
CA ILE A 80 -5.40 -3.08 -7.80
C ILE A 80 -4.80 -3.15 -6.39
N SER A 81 -3.66 -3.81 -6.21
CA SER A 81 -2.98 -3.85 -4.91
C SER A 81 -2.51 -2.48 -4.46
N THR A 82 -1.99 -1.66 -5.38
CA THR A 82 -1.58 -0.27 -5.07
C THR A 82 -2.77 0.65 -4.80
N ALA A 83 -3.90 0.44 -5.48
CA ALA A 83 -5.13 1.17 -5.26
C ALA A 83 -5.73 0.85 -3.87
N ASN A 84 -5.59 -0.39 -3.39
CA ASN A 84 -6.05 -0.77 -2.04
C ASN A 84 -5.30 -0.02 -0.91
N THR A 85 -4.03 0.31 -1.11
CA THR A 85 -3.25 1.08 -0.13
C THR A 85 -3.58 2.58 -0.16
N SER A 86 -4.07 3.08 -1.29
CA SER A 86 -4.37 4.48 -1.51
C SER A 86 -5.86 4.76 -1.23
N ASN A 87 -6.21 5.14 0.01
CA ASN A 87 -7.58 5.38 0.50
C ASN A 87 -8.44 6.40 -0.30
N ASN A 88 -7.91 7.01 -1.37
CA ASN A 88 -8.54 8.14 -2.08
C ASN A 88 -9.12 7.80 -3.47
N ASN A 89 -8.89 6.60 -4.04
CA ASN A 89 -9.22 6.32 -5.46
C ASN A 89 -10.18 5.13 -5.64
N ASN A 90 -11.40 5.23 -5.09
CA ASN A 90 -12.44 4.20 -5.25
C ASN A 90 -12.80 3.95 -6.73
N ASP A 91 -12.79 5.00 -7.56
CA ASP A 91 -13.14 4.91 -8.98
C ASP A 91 -12.09 4.13 -9.77
N THR A 92 -10.79 4.40 -9.56
CA THR A 92 -9.71 3.64 -10.22
C THR A 92 -9.73 2.17 -9.81
N ARG A 93 -10.02 1.88 -8.53
CA ARG A 93 -10.15 0.49 -8.06
C ARG A 93 -11.26 -0.25 -8.80
N PHE A 94 -12.40 0.39 -9.02
CA PHE A 94 -13.51 -0.18 -9.80
C PHE A 94 -13.08 -0.47 -11.25
N LEU A 95 -12.30 0.42 -11.89
CA LEU A 95 -11.76 0.16 -13.23
C LEU A 95 -10.84 -1.06 -13.28
N TYR A 96 -9.92 -1.20 -12.32
CA TYR A 96 -9.07 -2.40 -12.23
C TYR A 96 -9.89 -3.67 -12.00
N GLN A 97 -10.91 -3.61 -11.14
CA GLN A 97 -11.81 -4.74 -10.91
C GLN A 97 -12.54 -5.13 -12.20
N ASN A 98 -13.07 -4.16 -12.96
CA ASN A 98 -13.72 -4.41 -14.24
C ASN A 98 -12.78 -5.09 -15.25
N ILE A 99 -11.50 -4.70 -15.28
CA ILE A 99 -10.50 -5.36 -16.13
C ILE A 99 -10.28 -6.81 -15.70
N ILE A 100 -10.17 -7.08 -14.39
CA ILE A 100 -10.05 -8.45 -13.85
C ILE A 100 -11.27 -9.28 -14.22
N ASP A 101 -12.48 -8.75 -14.02
CA ASP A 101 -13.72 -9.44 -14.33
C ASP A 101 -13.82 -9.76 -15.83
N SER A 102 -13.40 -8.83 -16.69
CA SER A 102 -13.32 -9.06 -18.14
C SER A 102 -12.31 -10.16 -18.51
N LEU A 103 -11.19 -10.28 -17.79
CA LEU A 103 -10.19 -11.33 -18.00
C LEU A 103 -10.69 -12.70 -17.52
N ILE A 104 -11.45 -12.73 -16.42
CA ILE A 104 -12.07 -13.96 -15.92
C ILE A 104 -13.14 -14.44 -16.92
N GLN A 105 -14.01 -13.53 -17.37
CA GLN A 105 -15.06 -13.82 -18.36
C GLN A 105 -14.50 -14.29 -19.71
N SER A 106 -13.29 -13.85 -20.10
CA SER A 106 -12.63 -14.32 -21.33
C SER A 106 -11.99 -15.71 -21.22
N GLY A 107 -12.03 -16.34 -20.04
CA GLY A 107 -11.47 -17.67 -19.79
C GLY A 107 -10.05 -17.66 -19.20
N SER A 108 -9.52 -16.49 -18.81
CA SER A 108 -8.16 -16.36 -18.24
C SER A 108 -8.12 -16.49 -16.72
N GLU A 109 -9.14 -17.08 -16.09
CA GLU A 109 -9.28 -17.17 -14.63
C GLU A 109 -8.06 -17.83 -13.95
N MET A 110 -7.59 -18.96 -14.49
CA MET A 110 -6.44 -19.68 -13.93
C MET A 110 -5.18 -18.82 -13.99
N LEU A 111 -4.95 -18.10 -15.09
CA LEU A 111 -3.80 -17.22 -15.24
C LEU A 111 -3.83 -16.08 -14.22
N VAL A 112 -5.00 -15.48 -13.99
CA VAL A 112 -5.19 -14.44 -12.97
C VAL A 112 -4.85 -14.98 -11.59
N LYS A 113 -5.40 -16.16 -11.22
CA LYS A 113 -5.14 -16.79 -9.91
C LYS A 113 -3.67 -17.13 -9.70
N GLU A 114 -3.02 -17.74 -10.69
CA GLU A 114 -1.60 -18.10 -10.59
C GLU A 114 -0.69 -16.87 -10.46
N ILE A 115 -0.96 -15.80 -11.23
CA ILE A 115 -0.18 -14.56 -11.12
C ILE A 115 -0.45 -13.84 -9.79
N GLN A 116 -1.71 -13.81 -9.30
CA GLN A 116 -2.02 -13.28 -7.97
C GLN A 116 -1.25 -14.00 -6.88
N LYS A 117 -1.25 -15.35 -6.92
CA LYS A 117 -0.49 -16.17 -5.99
C LYS A 117 1.01 -15.91 -6.10
N MET A 118 1.56 -15.90 -7.32
CA MET A 118 2.97 -15.61 -7.57
C MET A 118 3.39 -14.24 -7.01
N ILE A 119 2.60 -13.18 -7.25
CA ILE A 119 2.90 -11.83 -6.75
C ILE A 119 2.89 -11.82 -5.21
N SER A 120 1.88 -12.44 -4.59
CA SER A 120 1.80 -12.56 -3.13
C SER A 120 3.03 -13.27 -2.55
N GLU A 121 3.45 -14.40 -3.14
CA GLU A 121 4.61 -15.15 -2.66
C GLU A 121 5.93 -14.41 -2.90
N LEU A 122 6.07 -13.71 -4.04
CA LEU A 122 7.23 -12.86 -4.29
C LEU A 122 7.32 -11.72 -3.28
N GLN A 123 6.20 -11.07 -2.96
CA GLN A 123 6.15 -10.04 -1.91
C GLN A 123 6.57 -10.62 -0.54
N ARG A 124 6.10 -11.82 -0.21
CA ARG A 124 6.43 -12.49 1.06
C ARG A 124 7.90 -12.89 1.17
N VAL A 125 8.51 -13.37 0.09
CA VAL A 125 9.94 -13.78 0.09
C VAL A 125 10.88 -12.56 0.04
N THR A 126 10.41 -11.42 -0.47
CA THR A 126 11.25 -10.21 -0.58
C THR A 126 11.24 -9.34 0.67
N ILE A 127 10.24 -9.47 1.54
CA ILE A 127 10.13 -8.70 2.78
C ILE A 127 9.78 -9.67 3.91
N LEU A 128 10.79 -10.03 4.70
CA LEU A 128 10.62 -10.93 5.82
C LEU A 128 10.12 -10.18 7.08
N TRP A 129 9.53 -10.92 8.02
CA TRP A 129 9.01 -10.33 9.25
C TRP A 129 10.11 -9.76 10.15
N GLU A 130 11.26 -10.41 10.23
CA GLU A 130 12.43 -9.92 10.94
C GLU A 130 13.07 -8.69 10.29
N GLU A 131 13.03 -8.58 8.96
CA GLU A 131 13.50 -7.39 8.25
C GLU A 131 12.55 -6.22 8.52
N THR A 132 11.24 -6.48 8.50
CA THR A 132 10.21 -5.49 8.85
C THR A 132 10.35 -5.05 10.30
N LEU A 133 10.54 -6.00 11.22
CA LEU A 133 10.80 -5.74 12.63
C LEU A 133 12.05 -4.86 12.79
N LEU A 134 13.17 -5.26 12.19
CA LEU A 134 14.44 -4.55 12.31
C LEU A 134 14.33 -3.13 11.77
N ASN A 135 13.71 -2.94 10.61
CA ASN A 135 13.49 -1.62 10.02
C ASN A 135 12.64 -0.73 10.94
N LYS A 136 11.55 -1.26 11.49
CA LYS A 136 10.69 -0.52 12.43
C LYS A 136 11.40 -0.21 13.74
N LEU A 137 12.12 -1.16 14.32
CA LEU A 137 12.92 -0.93 15.53
C LEU A 137 13.99 0.14 15.30
N THR A 138 14.67 0.12 14.15
CA THR A 138 15.69 1.12 13.80
C THR A 138 15.07 2.52 13.68
N GLN A 139 13.90 2.64 13.06
CA GLN A 139 13.17 3.91 12.97
C GLN A 139 12.73 4.39 14.36
N LEU A 140 12.21 3.49 15.20
CA LEU A 140 11.76 3.80 16.55
C LEU A 140 12.91 4.16 17.48
N GLN A 141 14.10 3.56 17.33
CA GLN A 141 15.23 3.79 18.21
C GLN A 141 15.61 5.28 18.26
N SER A 142 15.77 5.92 17.10
CA SER A 142 16.13 7.35 17.02
C SER A 142 15.07 8.26 17.66
N GLU A 143 13.79 7.88 17.53
CA GLU A 143 12.68 8.64 18.10
C GLU A 143 12.56 8.43 19.63
N ALA A 144 12.72 7.18 20.08
CA ALA A 144 12.69 6.79 21.47
C ALA A 144 13.83 7.44 22.25
N GLU A 145 15.07 7.41 21.73
CA GLU A 145 16.24 8.06 22.37
C GLU A 145 16.01 9.55 22.61
N LYS A 146 15.43 10.26 21.62
CA LYS A 146 15.08 11.68 21.74
C LYS A 146 14.01 11.91 22.81
N ARG A 147 12.98 11.07 22.86
CA ARG A 147 11.90 11.15 23.87
C ARG A 147 12.41 10.86 25.27
N PHE A 148 13.22 9.82 25.45
CA PHE A 148 13.86 9.49 26.73
C PHE A 148 14.78 10.61 27.22
N SER A 149 15.55 11.24 26.31
CA SER A 149 16.39 12.39 26.68
C SER A 149 15.56 13.59 27.18
N ARG A 150 14.42 13.87 26.53
CA ARG A 150 13.47 14.91 26.97
C ARG A 150 12.84 14.57 28.32
N LEU A 151 12.38 13.34 28.49
CA LEU A 151 11.80 12.86 29.74
C LEU A 151 12.80 13.00 30.90
N LYS A 152 14.07 12.62 30.69
CA LYS A 152 15.11 12.74 31.71
C LYS A 152 15.32 14.19 32.15
N LYS A 153 15.39 15.13 31.20
CA LYS A 153 15.52 16.57 31.49
C LYS A 153 14.32 17.14 32.26
N GLU A 154 13.11 16.72 31.87
CA GLU A 154 11.90 17.12 32.58
C GLU A 154 11.83 16.55 33.99
N ASN A 155 12.21 15.29 34.19
CA ASN A 155 12.26 14.67 35.51
C ASN A 155 13.28 15.36 36.43
N GLU A 156 14.46 15.72 35.91
CA GLU A 156 15.45 16.51 36.66
C GLU A 156 14.87 17.89 37.06
N ARG A 157 14.17 18.57 36.14
CA ARG A 157 13.52 19.87 36.40
C ARG A 157 12.43 19.77 37.47
N VAL A 158 11.55 18.76 37.40
CA VAL A 158 10.46 18.54 38.36
C VAL A 158 11.01 18.17 39.74
N ASN A 159 12.08 17.39 39.80
CA ASN A 159 12.72 17.02 41.07
C ASN A 159 13.38 18.21 41.78
N ILE A 160 14.02 19.11 41.04
CA ILE A 160 14.65 20.34 41.59
C ILE A 160 13.61 21.32 42.16
N ASN A 161 12.36 21.29 41.65
CA ASN A 161 11.33 22.22 42.08
C ASN A 161 10.98 22.03 43.58
N LYS A 162 11.17 23.06 44.40
CA LYS A 162 10.88 23.01 45.85
C LYS A 162 9.41 23.28 46.20
N GLN A 163 8.60 23.71 45.23
CA GLN A 163 7.20 24.12 45.46
C GLN A 163 6.20 22.96 45.41
N LEU A 164 6.60 21.82 44.82
CA LEU A 164 5.73 20.65 44.65
C LEU A 164 5.95 19.64 45.78
N SER A 165 4.85 19.07 46.28
CA SER A 165 4.88 17.90 47.15
C SER A 165 5.48 16.69 46.43
N LYS A 166 5.92 15.69 47.20
CA LYS A 166 6.48 14.44 46.65
C LYS A 166 5.45 13.69 45.78
N GLU A 167 4.18 13.69 46.21
CA GLU A 167 3.06 13.05 45.51
C GLU A 167 2.75 13.77 44.18
N GLU A 168 2.73 15.10 44.17
CA GLU A 168 2.49 15.91 42.96
C GLU A 168 3.62 15.73 41.94
N LYS A 169 4.88 15.59 42.40
CA LYS A 169 6.01 15.30 41.53
C LYS A 169 5.89 13.93 40.88
N GLU A 170 5.52 12.90 41.65
CA GLU A 170 5.33 11.54 41.13
C GLU A 170 4.21 11.49 40.09
N GLU A 171 3.10 12.20 40.32
CA GLU A 171 1.99 12.29 39.37
C GLU A 171 2.38 13.01 38.08
N ILE A 172 3.11 14.14 38.17
CA ILE A 172 3.60 14.88 36.99
C ILE A 172 4.58 14.03 36.18
N ILE A 173 5.51 13.34 36.84
CA ILE A 173 6.50 12.47 36.18
C ILE A 173 5.79 11.34 35.45
N LYS A 174 4.82 10.70 36.09
CA LYS A 174 4.03 9.61 35.49
C LYS A 174 3.21 10.09 34.29
N ASN A 175 2.51 11.21 34.42
CA ASN A 175 1.72 11.78 33.33
C ASN A 175 2.60 12.20 32.15
N ASN A 176 3.78 12.77 32.42
CA ASN A 176 4.74 13.16 31.38
C ASN A 176 5.38 11.93 30.70
N TYR A 177 5.65 10.86 31.45
CA TYR A 177 6.09 9.57 30.91
C TYR A 177 5.09 9.04 29.87
N PHE A 178 3.82 8.90 30.26
CA PHE A 178 2.78 8.41 29.34
C PHE A 178 2.58 9.34 28.14
N SER A 179 2.52 10.66 28.36
CA SER A 179 2.35 11.63 27.27
C SER A 179 3.47 11.54 26.23
N LEU A 180 4.72 11.35 26.67
CA LEU A 180 5.88 11.30 25.78
C LEU A 180 6.08 9.92 25.11
N LEU A 181 5.80 8.81 25.81
CA LEU A 181 6.09 7.46 25.32
C LEU A 181 4.90 6.74 24.67
N ASN A 182 3.66 7.19 24.89
CA ASN A 182 2.48 6.61 24.23
C ASN A 182 2.64 6.48 22.70
N PRO A 183 3.23 7.43 21.95
CA PRO A 183 3.44 7.24 20.52
C PRO A 183 4.43 6.11 20.17
N VAL A 184 5.45 5.89 21.01
CA VAL A 184 6.40 4.78 20.83
C VAL A 184 5.69 3.46 21.08
N ILE A 185 4.91 3.38 22.16
CA ILE A 185 4.11 2.21 22.51
C ILE A 185 3.13 1.89 21.38
N HIS A 186 2.39 2.90 20.90
CA HIS A 186 1.44 2.74 19.81
C HIS A 186 2.08 2.17 18.53
N ASN A 187 3.27 2.66 18.16
CA ASN A 187 3.97 2.13 16.99
C ASN A 187 4.39 0.66 17.16
N ILE A 188 4.85 0.28 18.36
CA ILE A 188 5.21 -1.12 18.67
C ILE A 188 3.95 -1.99 18.66
N GLU A 189 2.82 -1.51 19.18
CA GLU A 189 1.53 -2.22 19.15
C GLU A 189 1.01 -2.39 17.73
N THR A 190 1.05 -1.35 16.91
CA THR A 190 0.65 -1.43 15.50
C THR A 190 1.51 -2.46 14.77
N PHE A 191 2.82 -2.47 15.01
CA PHE A 191 3.69 -3.52 14.48
C PHE A 191 3.31 -4.92 14.98
N TYR A 192 3.09 -5.07 16.29
CA TYR A 192 2.68 -6.35 16.87
C TYR A 192 1.38 -6.86 16.24
N ASN A 193 0.40 -5.99 16.01
CA ASN A 193 -0.85 -6.36 15.36
C ASN A 193 -0.66 -6.81 13.90
N GLU A 194 0.28 -6.21 13.15
CA GLU A 194 0.62 -6.64 11.79
C GLU A 194 1.25 -8.04 11.76
N ILE A 195 2.11 -8.38 12.72
CA ILE A 195 2.78 -9.69 12.77
C ILE A 195 1.94 -10.76 13.49
N ASN A 196 0.95 -10.38 14.30
CA ASN A 196 0.08 -11.30 15.03
C ASN A 196 -1.03 -11.90 14.15
N VAL A 197 -0.71 -12.14 12.88
CA VAL A 197 -1.54 -12.86 11.92
C VAL A 197 -1.11 -14.32 11.89
N GLU A 198 -2.01 -15.25 11.55
CA GLU A 198 -1.67 -16.66 11.43
C GLU A 198 -0.52 -16.89 10.44
N PRO A 199 0.56 -17.58 10.85
CA PRO A 199 1.67 -17.92 9.96
C PRO A 199 1.21 -18.73 8.76
N GLN A 200 1.59 -18.29 7.56
CA GLN A 200 1.26 -18.94 6.29
C GLN A 200 2.37 -19.89 5.84
N ASN A 201 3.59 -19.72 6.35
CA ASN A 201 4.74 -20.57 5.99
C ASN A 201 5.59 -20.98 7.23
N ASN A 202 6.52 -21.90 7.01
CA ASN A 202 7.39 -22.42 8.07
C ASN A 202 8.30 -21.34 8.69
N HIS A 203 8.69 -20.33 7.92
CA HIS A 203 9.58 -19.26 8.37
C HIS A 203 8.86 -18.28 9.31
N GLU A 204 7.63 -17.90 8.97
CA GLU A 204 6.74 -17.09 9.81
C GLU A 204 6.43 -17.80 11.13
N LYS A 205 6.23 -19.13 11.06
CA LYS A 205 6.05 -19.94 12.27
C LYS A 205 7.30 -19.92 13.14
N TRP A 206 8.48 -20.11 12.55
CA TRP A 206 9.77 -19.97 13.26
C TRP A 206 9.94 -18.58 13.89
N PHE A 207 9.56 -17.51 13.19
CA PHE A 207 9.62 -16.16 13.72
C PHE A 207 8.69 -15.98 14.94
N HIS A 208 7.46 -16.50 14.86
CA HIS A 208 6.52 -16.49 16.00
C HIS A 208 7.09 -17.24 17.20
N ASP A 209 7.59 -18.46 16.98
CA ASP A 209 8.11 -19.32 18.05
C ASP A 209 9.28 -18.67 18.80
N ASN A 210 10.11 -17.86 18.12
CA ASN A 210 11.30 -17.23 18.71
C ASN A 210 11.06 -15.83 19.27
N TYR A 211 10.31 -14.97 18.57
CA TYR A 211 10.26 -13.53 18.86
C TYR A 211 8.93 -13.06 19.41
N LYS A 212 7.81 -13.76 19.15
CA LYS A 212 6.47 -13.28 19.53
C LYS A 212 6.34 -13.01 21.01
N LYS A 213 6.73 -13.98 21.85
CA LYS A 213 6.68 -13.87 23.31
C LYS A 213 7.54 -12.71 23.82
N MET A 214 8.74 -12.54 23.24
CA MET A 214 9.65 -11.45 23.61
C MET A 214 9.02 -10.07 23.34
N ILE A 215 8.34 -9.91 22.19
CA ILE A 215 7.66 -8.68 21.82
C ILE A 215 6.46 -8.42 22.74
N GLU A 216 5.65 -9.45 23.02
CA GLU A 216 4.52 -9.35 23.96
C GLU A 216 4.98 -8.90 25.35
N ASP A 217 6.06 -9.48 25.86
CA ASP A 217 6.59 -9.14 27.17
C ASP A 217 7.17 -7.71 27.18
N ALA A 218 7.85 -7.29 26.10
CA ALA A 218 8.34 -5.92 25.97
C ALA A 218 7.21 -4.88 25.95
N ILE A 219 6.10 -5.15 25.26
CA ILE A 219 4.93 -4.27 25.23
C ILE A 219 4.30 -4.15 26.62
N LYS A 220 4.19 -5.26 27.36
CA LYS A 220 3.66 -5.24 28.74
C LYS A 220 4.52 -4.39 29.65
N ILE A 221 5.85 -4.59 29.63
CA ILE A 221 6.79 -3.83 30.45
C ILE A 221 6.64 -2.32 30.21
N LEU A 222 6.54 -1.90 28.94
CA LEU A 222 6.43 -0.48 28.59
C LEU A 222 5.11 0.16 29.03
N LYS A 223 4.03 -0.62 29.17
CA LYS A 223 2.71 -0.15 29.63
C LYS A 223 2.60 -0.09 31.15
N ASP A 224 3.24 -1.01 31.85
CA ASP A 224 3.12 -1.16 33.30
C ASP A 224 4.14 -0.30 34.09
N THR A 225 4.87 0.60 33.42
CA THR A 225 5.83 1.56 34.03
C THR A 225 5.14 2.88 34.40
#